data_AF-A0A063YS33-F1
#
_entry.id   AF-A0A063YS33-F1
#
_cell.length_a   1.000
_cell.length_b   1.000
_cell.length_c   1.000
_cell.angle_alpha   90.00
_cell.angle_beta   90.00
_cell.angle_gamma   90.00
#
_symmetry.space_group_name_H-M   'P 1'
#
loop_
_entity.id
_entity.type
_entity.pdbx_description
1 polymer ?
#
loop_
_entity_poly.entity_id
_entity_poly.type
_entity_poly.pdbx_seq_one_letter_code
_entity_poly.pdbx_strand_id
1 'polypeptide(L)'
;MRRSVNTQDGMTLVELLAAISISMLIIGAIYTVFLAGIRVYQHIGIESELRSEADYAVARIMNALYMFSPDGLEADRSQENKTLSQLSFVKNEQFKTNNQVGLVSRETAAQSVHRIISIKDGKLMMDGEAITSTRLLLDDSSSFSFRCARRDGEICRSGVITIILTIKDGNNNGMLSIKPFTLQTEFGF
;
A
#
# COMPACT_ATOMS: atom_id res chain seq x y z
N MET A 1 -31.48 -71.70 4.85
CA MET A 1 -30.07 -72.09 5.01
C MET A 1 -29.22 -70.81 5.04
N ARG A 2 -28.91 -70.27 6.22
CA ARG A 2 -28.13 -69.02 6.38
C ARG A 2 -26.65 -69.41 6.51
N ARG A 3 -25.85 -69.09 5.52
CA ARG A 3 -24.40 -69.32 5.54
C ARG A 3 -23.76 -68.15 6.29
N SER A 4 -23.53 -68.33 7.58
CA SER A 4 -22.67 -67.43 8.36
C SER A 4 -21.23 -67.65 7.91
N VAL A 5 -20.60 -66.62 7.36
CA VAL A 5 -19.16 -66.61 7.10
C VAL A 5 -18.49 -66.16 8.41
N ASN A 6 -18.05 -67.14 9.19
CA ASN A 6 -17.28 -66.92 10.41
C ASN A 6 -15.81 -67.20 10.09
N THR A 7 -15.17 -66.32 9.33
CA THR A 7 -13.71 -66.31 9.11
C THR A 7 -13.12 -65.31 10.10
N GLN A 8 -12.63 -65.83 11.22
CA GLN A 8 -11.72 -65.10 12.13
C GLN A 8 -10.27 -65.29 11.65
N ASP A 9 -10.00 -64.89 10.40
CA ASP A 9 -8.63 -64.88 9.90
C ASP A 9 -7.96 -63.60 10.43
N GLY A 10 -7.04 -63.76 11.38
CA GLY A 10 -6.24 -62.65 11.90
C GLY A 10 -5.37 -62.05 10.80
N MET A 11 -5.11 -60.74 10.87
CA MET A 11 -4.20 -60.08 9.92
C MET A 11 -2.82 -60.71 9.97
N THR A 12 -2.28 -61.05 8.80
CA THR A 12 -0.88 -61.49 8.72
C THR A 12 0.04 -60.30 8.99
N LEU A 13 1.20 -60.56 9.61
CA LEU A 13 2.21 -59.51 9.88
C LEU A 13 2.62 -58.76 8.60
N VAL A 14 2.67 -59.47 7.47
CA VAL A 14 3.05 -58.93 6.15
C VAL A 14 1.98 -57.98 5.61
N GLU A 15 0.70 -58.32 5.76
CA GLU A 15 -0.40 -57.46 5.32
C GLU A 15 -0.46 -56.15 6.12
N LEU A 16 -0.25 -56.23 7.44
CA LEU A 16 -0.19 -55.05 8.30
C LEU A 16 1.01 -54.16 7.95
N LEU A 17 2.19 -54.76 7.70
CA LEU A 17 3.39 -54.02 7.30
C LEU A 17 3.22 -53.35 5.93
N ALA A 18 2.60 -54.05 4.97
CA ALA A 18 2.28 -53.50 3.67
C ALA A 18 1.31 -52.31 3.78
N ALA A 19 0.23 -52.44 4.57
CA ALA A 19 -0.73 -51.36 4.79
C ALA A 19 -0.09 -50.12 5.43
N ILE A 20 0.76 -50.31 6.46
CA ILE A 20 1.48 -49.21 7.12
C ILE A 20 2.43 -48.52 6.14
N SER A 21 3.18 -49.29 5.34
CA SER A 21 4.13 -48.72 4.38
C SER A 21 3.44 -47.85 3.33
N ILE A 22 2.33 -48.32 2.76
CA ILE A 22 1.53 -47.55 1.79
C ILE A 22 0.94 -46.31 2.46
N SER A 23 0.43 -46.45 3.69
CA SER A 23 -0.12 -45.32 4.45
C SER A 23 0.94 -44.25 4.73
N MET A 24 2.17 -44.64 5.06
CA MET A 24 3.28 -43.69 5.27
C MET A 24 3.64 -42.92 4.00
N LEU A 25 3.65 -43.59 2.84
CA LEU A 25 3.87 -42.92 1.55
C LEU A 25 2.79 -41.88 1.26
N ILE A 26 1.52 -42.23 1.51
CA ILE A 26 0.38 -41.33 1.31
C ILE A 26 0.44 -40.15 2.27
N ILE A 27 0.66 -40.39 3.57
CA ILE A 27 0.78 -39.34 4.60
C ILE A 27 1.95 -38.40 4.27
N GLY A 28 3.09 -38.95 3.86
CA GLY A 28 4.25 -38.16 3.44
C GLY A 28 3.90 -37.20 2.31
N ALA A 29 3.23 -37.69 1.27
CA ALA A 29 2.78 -36.85 0.16
C ALA A 29 1.81 -35.75 0.62
N ILE A 30 0.78 -36.09 1.41
CA ILE A 30 -0.19 -35.12 1.94
C ILE A 30 0.50 -34.04 2.76
N TYR A 31 1.45 -34.42 3.63
CA TYR A 31 2.13 -33.49 4.52
C TYR A 31 2.95 -32.44 3.75
N THR A 32 3.62 -32.85 2.66
CA THR A 32 4.39 -31.90 1.84
C THR A 32 3.49 -30.85 1.18
N VAL A 33 2.35 -31.27 0.61
CA VAL A 33 1.38 -30.35 0.00
C VAL A 33 0.76 -29.44 1.05
N PHE A 34 0.42 -29.99 2.22
CA PHE A 34 -0.14 -29.22 3.33
C PHE A 34 0.82 -28.12 3.81
N LEU A 35 2.09 -28.44 4.03
CA LEU A 35 3.10 -27.45 4.41
C LEU A 35 3.32 -26.38 3.34
N ALA A 36 3.35 -26.77 2.06
CA ALA A 36 3.42 -25.82 0.95
C ALA A 36 2.20 -24.88 0.95
N GLY A 37 1.00 -25.43 1.16
CA GLY A 37 -0.24 -24.66 1.25
C GLY A 37 -0.23 -23.63 2.38
N ILE A 38 0.23 -24.00 3.58
CA ILE A 38 0.36 -23.06 4.70
C ILE A 38 1.29 -21.89 4.36
N ARG A 39 2.46 -22.17 3.75
CA ARG A 39 3.44 -21.12 3.40
C ARG A 39 2.87 -20.15 2.38
N VAL A 40 2.19 -20.66 1.35
CA VAL A 40 1.53 -19.83 0.33
C VAL A 40 0.43 -18.99 0.96
N TYR A 41 -0.39 -19.58 1.83
CA TYR A 41 -1.45 -18.85 2.53
C TYR A 41 -0.89 -17.70 3.38
N GLN A 42 0.17 -17.94 4.15
CA GLN A 42 0.83 -16.91 4.95
C GLN A 42 1.41 -15.80 4.06
N HIS A 43 2.08 -16.15 2.96
CA HIS A 43 2.63 -15.17 2.03
C HIS A 43 1.54 -14.25 1.45
N ILE A 44 0.44 -14.84 0.95
CA ILE A 44 -0.70 -14.08 0.42
C ILE A 44 -1.33 -13.20 1.51
N GLY A 45 -1.46 -13.72 2.73
CA GLY A 45 -2.02 -12.97 3.86
C GLY A 45 -1.20 -11.72 4.19
N ILE A 46 0.11 -11.84 4.31
CA ILE A 46 0.99 -10.71 4.61
C ILE A 46 1.02 -9.72 3.43
N GLU A 47 1.04 -10.19 2.18
CA GLU A 47 1.01 -9.31 1.01
C GLU A 47 -0.30 -8.51 0.95
N SER A 48 -1.42 -9.18 1.24
CA SER A 48 -2.73 -8.54 1.30
C SER A 48 -2.81 -7.49 2.41
N GLU A 49 -2.20 -7.77 3.57
CA GLU A 49 -2.11 -6.82 4.70
C GLU A 49 -1.33 -5.56 4.30
N LEU A 50 -0.13 -5.74 3.72
CA LEU A 50 0.70 -4.63 3.26
C LEU A 50 0.02 -3.80 2.16
N ARG A 51 -0.67 -4.44 1.21
CA ARG A 51 -1.42 -3.74 0.16
C ARG A 51 -2.59 -2.96 0.74
N SER A 52 -3.36 -3.56 1.65
CA SER A 52 -4.48 -2.89 2.32
C SER A 52 -4.00 -1.69 3.13
N GLU A 53 -2.87 -1.80 3.83
CA GLU A 53 -2.29 -0.70 4.57
C GLU A 53 -1.82 0.43 3.64
N ALA A 54 -1.17 0.09 2.52
CA ALA A 54 -0.74 1.08 1.54
C ALA A 54 -1.92 1.83 0.89
N ASP A 55 -2.96 1.11 0.50
CA ASP A 55 -4.20 1.71 -0.03
C ASP A 55 -4.85 2.62 1.00
N TYR A 56 -4.87 2.20 2.27
CA TYR A 56 -5.35 3.03 3.38
C TYR A 56 -4.50 4.29 3.58
N ALA A 57 -3.17 4.19 3.48
CA ALA A 57 -2.28 5.35 3.59
C ALA A 57 -2.50 6.36 2.45
N VAL A 58 -2.69 5.89 1.21
CA VAL A 58 -3.05 6.74 0.06
C VAL A 58 -4.43 7.36 0.27
N ALA A 59 -5.43 6.60 0.73
CA ALA A 59 -6.76 7.13 1.02
C ALA A 59 -6.73 8.21 2.10
N ARG A 60 -5.90 8.05 3.14
CA ARG A 60 -5.65 9.07 4.17
C ARG A 60 -5.04 10.33 3.58
N ILE A 61 -4.06 10.21 2.67
CA ILE A 61 -3.51 11.34 1.93
C ILE A 61 -4.60 12.07 1.16
N MET A 62 -5.39 11.35 0.35
CA MET A 62 -6.43 11.97 -0.46
C MET A 62 -7.48 12.67 0.40
N ASN A 63 -7.92 12.04 1.48
CA ASN A 63 -8.87 12.64 2.42
C ASN A 63 -8.28 13.92 3.06
N ALA A 64 -7.03 13.86 3.52
CA ALA A 64 -6.36 15.02 4.09
C ALA A 64 -6.19 16.18 3.09
N LEU A 65 -5.94 15.87 1.81
CA LEU A 65 -5.85 16.86 0.74
C LEU A 65 -7.22 17.44 0.38
N TYR A 66 -8.27 16.62 0.30
CA TYR A 66 -9.62 17.12 0.05
C TYR A 66 -10.12 18.02 1.19
N MET A 67 -9.91 17.62 2.45
CA MET A 67 -10.25 18.47 3.60
C MET A 67 -9.43 19.76 3.65
N PHE A 68 -8.16 19.71 3.27
CA PHE A 68 -7.31 20.88 3.19
C PHE A 68 -7.76 21.82 2.06
N SER A 69 -8.21 21.25 0.93
CA SER A 69 -8.57 21.95 -0.32
C SER A 69 -7.46 22.93 -0.74
N PRO A 70 -6.29 22.43 -1.17
CA PRO A 70 -5.18 23.27 -1.56
C PRO A 70 -5.52 24.09 -2.81
N ASP A 71 -4.97 25.30 -2.88
CA ASP A 71 -5.07 26.17 -4.06
C ASP A 71 -3.98 25.87 -5.09
N GLY A 72 -3.01 25.02 -4.73
CA GLY A 72 -1.97 24.52 -5.61
C GLY A 72 -0.89 23.72 -4.90
N LEU A 73 0.10 23.31 -5.69
CA LEU A 73 1.35 22.69 -5.26
C LEU A 73 2.46 23.73 -5.42
N GLU A 74 3.20 24.00 -4.35
CA GLU A 74 4.40 24.83 -4.38
C GLU A 74 5.56 23.98 -4.91
N ALA A 75 5.95 24.23 -6.17
CA ALA A 75 6.97 23.44 -6.84
C ALA A 75 7.64 24.21 -7.98
N ASP A 76 8.97 24.19 -7.98
CA ASP A 76 9.78 24.84 -8.99
C ASP A 76 9.60 24.19 -10.37
N ARG A 77 9.69 24.98 -11.45
CA ARG A 77 9.63 24.46 -12.84
C ARG A 77 10.64 23.36 -13.10
N SER A 78 11.82 23.46 -12.51
CA SER A 78 12.90 22.49 -12.63
C SER A 78 12.60 21.15 -11.96
N GLN A 79 11.58 21.07 -11.10
CA GLN A 79 11.16 19.85 -10.40
C GLN A 79 10.07 19.06 -11.16
N GLU A 80 9.48 19.65 -12.19
CA GLU A 80 8.42 19.02 -12.96
C GLU A 80 8.92 17.75 -13.68
N ASN A 81 8.12 16.67 -13.63
CA ASN A 81 8.46 15.33 -14.10
C ASN A 81 9.74 14.72 -13.50
N LYS A 82 10.25 15.26 -12.37
CA LYS A 82 11.36 14.65 -11.62
C LYS A 82 10.84 13.87 -10.43
N THR A 83 11.66 12.93 -9.97
CA THR A 83 11.44 12.18 -8.74
C THR A 83 11.70 13.08 -7.53
N LEU A 84 10.71 13.18 -6.65
CA LEU A 84 10.72 13.98 -5.44
C LEU A 84 10.45 13.07 -4.23
N SER A 85 11.06 13.41 -3.10
CA SER A 85 10.75 12.79 -1.81
C SER A 85 9.72 13.58 -1.01
N GLN A 86 9.33 14.77 -1.47
CA GLN A 86 8.41 15.66 -0.76
C GLN A 86 7.54 16.47 -1.73
N LEU A 87 6.29 16.70 -1.33
CA LEU A 87 5.32 17.58 -1.97
C LEU A 87 4.81 18.60 -0.94
N SER A 88 4.78 19.88 -1.32
CA SER A 88 4.25 20.99 -0.49
C SER A 88 2.98 21.53 -1.13
N PHE A 89 1.83 21.23 -0.53
CA PHE A 89 0.54 21.79 -0.95
C PHE A 89 0.30 23.09 -0.22
N VAL A 90 -0.17 24.11 -0.95
CA VAL A 90 -0.38 25.44 -0.40
C VAL A 90 -1.84 25.85 -0.51
N LYS A 91 -2.32 26.51 0.54
CA LYS A 91 -3.59 27.25 0.53
C LYS A 91 -3.28 28.72 0.78
N ASN A 92 -3.46 29.53 -0.26
CA ASN A 92 -3.10 30.94 -0.30
C ASN A 92 -4.16 31.83 -0.97
N GLU A 93 -5.34 31.32 -1.26
CA GLU A 93 -6.45 32.08 -1.83
C GLU A 93 -7.58 32.23 -0.82
N GLN A 94 -8.21 33.41 -0.81
CA GLN A 94 -9.40 33.70 -0.03
C GLN A 94 -10.44 34.38 -0.90
N PHE A 95 -11.71 34.10 -0.63
CA PHE A 95 -12.82 34.75 -1.31
C PHE A 95 -13.22 36.01 -0.57
N LYS A 96 -13.28 37.12 -1.30
CA LYS A 96 -13.81 38.38 -0.82
C LYS A 96 -15.10 38.68 -1.53
N THR A 97 -16.16 38.80 -0.74
CA THR A 97 -17.49 39.14 -1.24
C THR A 97 -17.69 40.65 -1.17
N ASN A 98 -18.05 41.25 -2.29
CA ASN A 98 -18.59 42.60 -2.30
C ASN A 98 -20.11 42.53 -2.22
N ASN A 99 -20.64 42.73 -0.99
CA ASN A 99 -22.07 42.64 -0.70
C ASN A 99 -22.92 43.71 -1.39
N GLN A 100 -22.32 44.76 -1.95
CA GLN A 100 -23.05 45.83 -2.64
C GLN A 100 -23.39 45.46 -4.09
N VAL A 101 -22.55 44.65 -4.74
CA VAL A 101 -22.71 44.24 -6.14
C VAL A 101 -22.93 42.73 -6.30
N GLY A 102 -22.91 41.97 -5.20
CA GLY A 102 -23.05 40.51 -5.21
C GLY A 102 -21.90 39.78 -5.89
N LEU A 103 -20.74 40.44 -6.08
CA LEU A 103 -19.57 39.86 -6.72
C LEU A 103 -18.66 39.18 -5.70
N VAL A 104 -18.13 38.01 -6.06
CA VAL A 104 -17.10 37.31 -5.29
C VAL A 104 -15.80 37.33 -6.08
N SER A 105 -14.76 37.89 -5.48
CA SER A 105 -13.41 37.93 -6.07
C SER A 105 -12.46 37.05 -5.26
N ARG A 106 -11.45 36.53 -5.95
CA ARG A 106 -10.35 35.77 -5.34
C ARG A 106 -9.19 36.72 -5.05
N GLU A 107 -8.75 36.77 -3.80
CA GLU A 107 -7.59 37.54 -3.37
C GLU A 107 -6.57 36.62 -2.69
N THR A 108 -5.30 37.03 -2.67
CA THR A 108 -4.26 36.31 -1.94
C THR A 108 -4.51 36.41 -0.44
N ALA A 109 -4.44 35.28 0.26
CA ALA A 109 -4.53 35.22 1.71
C ALA A 109 -3.32 35.89 2.37
N ALA A 110 -3.55 36.56 3.50
CA ALA A 110 -2.48 37.20 4.27
C ALA A 110 -1.51 36.18 4.91
N GLN A 111 -1.93 34.93 5.06
CA GLN A 111 -1.13 33.82 5.56
C GLN A 111 -1.37 32.61 4.65
N SER A 112 -0.29 31.99 4.17
CA SER A 112 -0.34 30.71 3.48
C SER A 112 -0.29 29.58 4.51
N VAL A 113 -1.15 28.58 4.34
CA VAL A 113 -1.06 27.33 5.09
C VAL A 113 -0.48 26.29 4.16
N HIS A 114 0.37 25.42 4.69
CA HIS A 114 1.00 24.34 3.94
C HIS A 114 0.60 22.98 4.50
N ARG A 115 0.48 22.00 3.61
CA ARG A 115 0.36 20.58 3.93
C ARG A 115 1.46 19.83 3.21
N ILE A 116 2.26 19.10 3.96
CA ILE A 116 3.46 18.45 3.45
C ILE A 116 3.25 16.94 3.45
N ILE A 117 3.56 16.31 2.32
CA ILE A 117 3.64 14.87 2.18
C ILE A 117 5.08 14.52 1.83
N SER A 118 5.71 13.62 2.57
CA SER A 118 7.11 13.24 2.32
C SER A 118 7.36 11.77 2.55
N ILE A 119 8.38 11.23 1.87
CA ILE A 119 8.94 9.91 2.14
C ILE A 119 10.24 10.14 2.92
N LYS A 120 10.31 9.61 4.15
CA LYS A 120 11.48 9.73 5.02
C LYS A 120 11.71 8.45 5.79
N ASP A 121 12.96 8.00 5.87
CA ASP A 121 13.36 6.80 6.60
C ASP A 121 12.55 5.54 6.23
N GLY A 122 12.21 5.41 4.94
CA GLY A 122 11.37 4.32 4.44
C GLY A 122 9.92 4.37 4.92
N LYS A 123 9.41 5.53 5.35
CA LYS A 123 8.02 5.71 5.77
C LYS A 123 7.38 6.86 5.04
N LEU A 124 6.07 6.75 4.86
CA LEU A 124 5.26 7.83 4.35
C LEU A 124 4.88 8.75 5.52
N MET A 125 5.13 10.04 5.36
CA MET A 125 4.93 11.06 6.37
C MET A 125 3.95 12.11 5.86
N MET A 126 3.11 12.61 6.76
CA MET A 126 2.20 13.73 6.51
C MET A 126 2.39 14.74 7.63
N ASP A 127 2.72 15.99 7.28
CA ASP A 127 2.97 17.07 8.23
C ASP A 127 4.01 16.69 9.32
N GLY A 128 4.97 15.81 8.97
CA GLY A 128 6.02 15.31 9.87
C GLY A 128 5.67 14.07 10.70
N GLU A 129 4.44 13.57 10.62
CA GLU A 129 4.00 12.35 11.31
C GLU A 129 3.94 11.15 10.36
N ALA A 130 4.42 9.99 10.82
CA ALA A 130 4.35 8.76 10.05
C ALA A 130 2.90 8.30 9.89
N ILE A 131 2.48 8.03 8.65
CA ILE A 131 1.15 7.53 8.35
C ILE A 131 1.10 6.02 8.09
N THR A 132 2.27 5.39 7.94
CA THR A 132 2.46 3.95 7.80
C THR A 132 2.96 3.31 9.10
N SER A 133 2.69 2.02 9.25
CA SER A 133 3.12 1.18 10.36
C SER A 133 4.63 0.89 10.31
N THR A 134 5.13 0.15 11.30
CA THR A 134 6.52 -0.36 11.30
C THR A 134 6.74 -1.52 10.34
N ARG A 135 5.67 -2.18 9.90
CA ARG A 135 5.73 -3.35 9.02
C ARG A 135 5.72 -2.96 7.55
N LEU A 136 5.00 -1.90 7.20
CA LEU A 136 5.06 -1.31 5.86
C LEU A 136 6.26 -0.34 5.79
N LEU A 137 7.31 -0.79 5.11
CA LEU A 137 8.43 0.06 4.75
C LEU A 137 8.40 0.37 3.25
N LEU A 138 8.88 1.56 2.91
CA LEU A 138 9.09 2.01 1.56
C LEU A 138 10.55 1.78 1.16
N ASP A 139 10.72 1.29 -0.04
CA ASP A 139 12.01 1.18 -0.72
C ASP A 139 12.42 2.52 -1.34
N ASP A 140 13.71 2.70 -1.60
CA ASP A 140 14.29 3.94 -2.13
C ASP A 140 13.79 4.28 -3.55
N SER A 141 13.21 3.29 -4.25
CA SER A 141 12.51 3.49 -5.52
C SER A 141 11.15 4.20 -5.37
N SER A 142 10.64 4.35 -4.15
CA SER A 142 9.40 5.09 -3.89
C SER A 142 9.62 6.59 -4.09
N SER A 143 8.73 7.23 -4.83
CA SER A 143 8.88 8.64 -5.20
C SER A 143 7.55 9.30 -5.53
N PHE A 144 7.56 10.62 -5.49
CA PHE A 144 6.53 11.47 -6.05
C PHE A 144 7.03 12.12 -7.33
N SER A 145 6.11 12.45 -8.22
CA SER A 145 6.36 13.37 -9.33
C SER A 145 5.08 14.12 -9.66
N PHE A 146 5.20 15.21 -10.40
CA PHE A 146 4.05 15.97 -10.83
C PHE A 146 4.25 16.52 -12.25
N ARG A 147 3.13 16.74 -12.93
CA ARG A 147 3.05 17.45 -14.19
C ARG A 147 2.08 18.61 -14.05
N CYS A 148 2.52 19.81 -14.38
CA CYS A 148 1.73 21.02 -14.15
C CYS A 148 0.95 21.39 -15.42
N ALA A 149 -0.35 21.65 -15.26
CA ALA A 149 -1.20 22.13 -16.36
C ALA A 149 -1.38 23.65 -16.32
N ARG A 150 -1.58 24.23 -15.13
CA ARG A 150 -1.71 25.68 -14.94
C ARG A 150 -0.76 26.14 -13.84
N ARG A 151 0.02 27.17 -14.13
CA ARG A 151 1.03 27.71 -13.22
C ARG A 151 0.83 29.20 -12.99
N ASP A 152 1.13 29.62 -11.78
CA ASP A 152 1.09 31.00 -11.30
C ASP A 152 2.36 31.23 -10.45
N GLY A 153 3.42 31.74 -11.08
CA GLY A 153 4.76 31.79 -10.47
C GLY A 153 5.30 30.40 -10.12
N GLU A 154 5.66 30.20 -8.85
CA GLU A 154 6.16 28.93 -8.29
C GLU A 154 5.04 28.00 -7.81
N ILE A 155 3.78 28.37 -8.00
CA ILE A 155 2.63 27.56 -7.62
C ILE A 155 2.04 26.92 -8.86
N CYS A 156 2.05 25.58 -8.89
CA CYS A 156 1.24 24.83 -9.80
C CYS A 156 -0.20 24.82 -9.30
N ARG A 157 -1.11 25.51 -10.00
CA ARG A 157 -2.51 25.67 -9.61
C ARG A 157 -3.40 24.50 -9.99
N SER A 158 -2.99 23.75 -11.00
CA SER A 158 -3.67 22.51 -11.40
C SER A 158 -2.70 21.61 -12.13
N GLY A 159 -2.80 20.31 -11.91
CA GLY A 159 -1.87 19.35 -12.49
C GLY A 159 -2.24 17.91 -12.17
N VAL A 160 -1.33 17.00 -12.50
CA VAL A 160 -1.44 15.58 -12.13
C VAL A 160 -0.24 15.23 -11.27
N ILE A 161 -0.49 14.59 -10.14
CA ILE A 161 0.54 14.06 -9.26
C ILE A 161 0.58 12.56 -9.45
N THR A 162 1.78 12.02 -9.59
CA THR A 162 2.05 10.58 -9.63
C THR A 162 2.78 10.19 -8.35
N ILE A 163 2.21 9.24 -7.63
CA ILE A 163 2.77 8.63 -6.43
C ILE A 163 3.19 7.21 -6.81
N ILE A 164 4.47 6.89 -6.65
CA ILE A 164 5.01 5.54 -6.81
C ILE A 164 5.50 5.07 -5.45
N LEU A 165 4.89 4.02 -4.90
CA LEU A 165 5.26 3.43 -3.62
C LEU A 165 5.73 1.99 -3.86
N THR A 166 7.00 1.72 -3.62
CA THR A 166 7.54 0.36 -3.61
C THR A 166 7.60 -0.13 -2.17
N ILE A 167 6.78 -1.12 -1.85
CA ILE A 167 6.56 -1.59 -0.48
C ILE A 167 7.41 -2.82 -0.21
N LYS A 168 8.06 -2.84 0.94
CA LYS A 168 8.82 -3.97 1.50
C LYS A 168 8.33 -4.30 2.91
N ASP A 169 8.33 -5.58 3.26
CA ASP A 169 8.02 -6.01 4.62
C ASP A 169 9.20 -5.66 5.55
N GLY A 170 8.94 -4.90 6.61
CA GLY A 170 9.91 -4.61 7.66
C GLY A 170 10.22 -5.82 8.54
N ASN A 171 9.37 -6.84 8.55
CA ASN A 171 9.57 -8.08 9.28
C ASN A 171 10.21 -9.16 8.39
N ASN A 172 11.52 -9.04 8.14
CA ASN A 172 12.28 -9.97 7.30
C ASN A 172 12.67 -11.27 8.04
N ASN A 173 11.69 -12.01 8.54
CA ASN A 173 11.92 -13.41 8.92
C ASN A 173 12.12 -14.21 7.63
N GLY A 174 13.38 -14.54 7.29
CA GLY A 174 13.79 -15.09 5.98
C GLY A 174 13.05 -16.35 5.48
N MET A 175 12.21 -16.97 6.31
CA MET A 175 11.32 -18.06 5.92
C MET A 175 10.02 -17.60 5.23
N LEU A 176 9.60 -16.34 5.41
CA LEU A 176 8.32 -15.75 4.98
C LEU A 176 8.49 -14.35 4.37
N SER A 177 9.63 -14.07 3.72
CA SER A 177 9.87 -12.77 3.08
C SER A 177 9.05 -12.62 1.80
N ILE A 178 8.34 -11.49 1.68
CA ILE A 178 7.62 -11.12 0.47
C ILE A 178 8.53 -10.31 -0.43
N LYS A 179 8.45 -10.60 -1.74
CA LYS A 179 9.07 -9.74 -2.74
C LYS A 179 8.45 -8.34 -2.71
N PRO A 180 9.25 -7.27 -2.81
CA PRO A 180 8.71 -5.93 -2.91
C PRO A 180 7.74 -5.80 -4.08
N PHE A 181 6.69 -5.02 -3.89
CA PHE A 181 5.71 -4.72 -4.93
C PHE A 181 5.48 -3.21 -5.01
N THR A 182 5.14 -2.74 -6.21
CA THR A 182 4.97 -1.31 -6.49
C THR A 182 3.50 -0.98 -6.69
N LEU A 183 3.06 0.11 -6.06
CA LEU A 183 1.78 0.76 -6.29
C LEU A 183 2.01 2.09 -6.98
N GLN A 184 1.26 2.35 -8.04
CA GLN A 184 1.26 3.62 -8.75
C GLN A 184 -0.13 4.22 -8.65
N THR A 185 -0.21 5.45 -8.16
CA THR A 185 -1.44 6.23 -8.06
C THR A 185 -1.26 7.57 -8.74
N GLU A 186 -2.22 7.96 -9.56
CA GLU A 186 -2.27 9.26 -10.21
C GLU A 186 -3.54 9.99 -9.81
N PHE A 187 -3.42 11.28 -9.47
CA PHE A 187 -4.58 12.11 -9.17
C PHE A 187 -4.38 13.52 -9.69
N GLY A 188 -5.49 14.09 -10.18
CA GLY A 188 -5.57 15.49 -10.57
C GLY A 188 -5.86 16.39 -9.37
N PHE A 189 -5.35 17.61 -9.41
CA PHE A 189 -5.67 18.67 -8.47
C PHE A 189 -5.84 20.00 -9.23
#